data_AF-A0A7X3X312-F1
#
_entry.id   AF-A0A7X3X312-F1
#
_cell.length_a   1.000
_cell.length_b   1.000
_cell.length_c   1.000
_cell.angle_alpha   90.00
_cell.angle_beta   90.00
_cell.angle_gamma   90.00
#
_symmetry.space_group_name_H-M   'P 1'
#
loop_
_entity.id
_entity.type
_entity.pdbx_description
1 polymer ?
#
loop_
_entity_poly.entity_id
_entity_poly.type
_entity_poly.pdbx_seq_one_letter_code
_entity_poly.pdbx_strand_id
1 'polypeptide(L)' 'MAVAGRKDRTKFRNQVLKPLLEAGWIEMTIPDRPTSRNQRYRTTGAGREVLAEVEGG' A
#
# COMPACT_ATOMS: atom_id res chain seq x y z
N MET A 1 30.54 -1.36 10.33
CA MET A 1 29.65 -0.46 9.56
C MET A 1 29.38 -1.10 8.21
N ALA A 2 28.30 -1.89 8.09
CA ALA A 2 27.88 -2.53 6.84
C ALA A 2 26.37 -2.30 6.66
N VAL A 3 26.03 -1.25 5.92
CA VAL A 3 24.66 -0.86 5.56
C VAL A 3 24.17 -1.81 4.45
N ALA A 4 23.97 -3.08 4.80
CA ALA A 4 23.50 -4.10 3.88
C ALA A 4 21.96 -4.15 3.87
N GLY A 5 21.35 -3.39 2.97
CA GLY A 5 20.24 -3.86 2.12
C GLY A 5 18.99 -4.49 2.76
N ARG A 6 18.68 -4.31 4.05
CA ARG A 6 17.41 -4.76 4.62
C ARG A 6 16.30 -3.77 4.27
N LYS A 7 15.76 -3.92 3.07
CA LYS A 7 14.46 -3.37 2.71
C LYS A 7 13.43 -4.12 3.56
N ASP A 8 13.11 -3.62 4.74
CA ASP A 8 12.09 -4.16 5.65
C ASP A 8 10.70 -4.01 5.00
N ARG A 9 10.42 -4.83 3.98
CA ARG A 9 9.16 -4.84 3.20
C ARG A 9 7.95 -5.06 4.12
N THR A 10 8.15 -5.77 5.23
CA THR A 10 7.13 -6.00 6.26
C THR A 10 6.73 -4.71 6.98
N LYS A 11 7.70 -3.86 7.34
CA LYS A 11 7.41 -2.58 7.99
C LYS A 11 6.64 -1.65 7.06
N PHE A 12 7.09 -1.53 5.80
CA PHE A 12 6.38 -0.74 4.80
C PHE A 12 4.94 -1.22 4.59
N ARG A 13 4.72 -2.53 4.48
CA ARG A 13 3.36 -3.08 4.34
C ARG A 13 2.48 -2.76 5.55
N ASN A 14 3.00 -2.90 6.75
CA ASN A 14 2.22 -2.69 7.97
C ASN A 14 2.02 -1.20 8.29
N GLN A 15 2.95 -0.33 7.95
CA GLN A 15 2.90 1.10 8.27
C GLN A 15 2.22 1.94 7.19
N VAL A 16 2.30 1.51 5.92
CA VAL A 16 1.76 2.28 4.79
C VAL A 16 0.56 1.57 4.17
N LEU A 17 0.72 0.31 3.74
CA LEU A 17 -0.36 -0.37 3.00
C LEU A 17 -1.55 -0.73 3.90
N LYS A 18 -1.30 -1.13 5.15
CA LYS A 18 -2.37 -1.53 6.07
C LYS A 18 -3.34 -0.38 6.39
N PRO A 19 -2.88 0.83 6.79
CA PRO A 19 -3.79 1.97 6.98
C PRO A 19 -4.57 2.34 5.71
N LEU A 20 -3.93 2.30 4.54
CA LEU A 20 -4.59 2.63 3.27
C LEU A 20 -5.66 1.60 2.88
N LEU A 21 -5.43 0.32 3.20
CA LEU A 21 -6.42 -0.75 3.03
C LEU A 21 -7.58 -0.59 4.03
N GLU A 22 -7.27 -0.28 5.30
CA GLU A 22 -8.28 -0.06 6.34
C GLU A 22 -9.15 1.17 6.06
N ALA A 23 -8.56 2.23 5.50
CA ALA A 23 -9.27 3.42 5.02
C ALA A 23 -10.06 3.16 3.72
N GLY A 24 -9.88 2.00 3.07
CA GLY A 24 -10.56 1.67 1.82
C GLY A 24 -10.08 2.47 0.61
N TRP A 25 -8.94 3.17 0.69
CA TRP A 25 -8.38 3.97 -0.41
C TRP A 25 -7.66 3.12 -1.45
N ILE A 26 -7.15 1.97 -1.03
CA ILE A 26 -6.58 0.95 -1.91
C ILE A 26 -7.17 -0.40 -1.59
N GLU A 27 -7.14 -1.31 -2.57
CA GLU A 27 -7.59 -2.69 -2.43
C GLU A 27 -6.57 -3.68 -2.99
N MET A 28 -6.63 -4.91 -2.52
CA MET A 28 -5.77 -6.02 -2.95
C MET A 28 -6.32 -6.66 -4.21
N THR A 29 -5.50 -6.81 -5.26
CA THR A 29 -5.96 -7.47 -6.49
C THR A 29 -6.09 -9.00 -6.35
N ILE A 30 -5.37 -9.60 -5.39
CA ILE A 30 -5.39 -11.04 -5.11
C ILE A 30 -5.64 -11.24 -3.60
N PRO A 31 -6.89 -11.10 -3.11
CA PRO A 31 -7.18 -11.26 -1.68
C PRO A 31 -6.90 -12.68 -1.17
N ASP A 32 -7.01 -13.68 -2.04
CA ASP A 32 -6.75 -15.10 -1.73
C ASP A 32 -5.28 -15.35 -1.31
N ARG A 33 -4.32 -14.60 -1.87
CA ARG A 33 -2.89 -14.80 -1.63
C ARG A 33 -2.17 -13.51 -1.25
N PRO A 34 -2.37 -13.01 -0.02
CA PRO A 34 -1.88 -11.69 0.39
C PRO A 34 -0.35 -11.56 0.48
N THR A 35 0.37 -12.69 0.54
CA THR A 35 1.83 -12.76 0.56
C THR A 35 2.43 -13.07 -0.82
N SER A 36 1.59 -13.16 -1.86
CA SER A 36 2.04 -13.43 -3.22
C SER A 36 3.03 -12.37 -3.70
N ARG A 37 4.12 -12.81 -4.34
CA ARG A 37 5.04 -11.91 -5.06
C ARG A 37 4.36 -11.12 -6.19
N ASN A 38 3.24 -11.63 -6.71
CA ASN A 38 2.45 -10.98 -7.75
C ASN A 38 1.31 -10.14 -7.15
N GLN A 39 1.24 -10.00 -5.83
CA GLN A 39 0.28 -9.13 -5.17
C GLN A 39 0.45 -7.71 -5.68
N ARG A 40 -0.65 -7.11 -6.16
CA ARG A 40 -0.72 -5.70 -6.52
C ARG A 40 -1.81 -5.02 -5.70
N TYR A 41 -1.73 -3.70 -5.67
CA TYR A 41 -2.74 -2.85 -5.05
C TYR A 41 -3.33 -1.96 -6.13
N ARG A 42 -4.63 -1.70 -6.05
CA ARG A 42 -5.32 -0.74 -6.92
C ARG A 42 -5.95 0.33 -6.05
N THR A 43 -5.88 1.57 -6.51
CA THR A 43 -6.57 2.68 -5.85
C THR A 43 -8.05 2.63 -6.16
N THR A 44 -8.88 2.75 -5.13
CA THR A 44 -10.34 2.79 -5.22
C THR A 44 -10.81 4.21 -5.57
N GLY A 45 -12.13 4.39 -5.75
CA GLY A 45 -12.72 5.73 -5.95
C GLY A 45 -12.36 6.69 -4.80
N ALA A 46 -12.55 6.24 -3.56
CA ALA A 46 -12.22 7.02 -2.36
C ALA A 46 -10.73 7.42 -2.31
N GLY A 47 -9.83 6.51 -2.72
CA GLY A 47 -8.41 6.84 -2.79
C GLY A 47 -8.07 7.87 -3.87
N ARG A 48 -8.82 7.91 -4.98
CA ARG A 48 -8.63 8.93 -6.01
C ARG A 48 -9.09 10.31 -5.57
N GLU A 49 -10.18 10.39 -4.79
CA GLU A 49 -10.66 11.65 -4.21
C GLU A 49 -9.61 12.24 -3.27
N VAL A 50 -9.02 11.41 -2.40
CA VAL A 50 -7.93 11.84 -1.50
C VAL A 50 -6.68 12.25 -2.29
N LEU A 51 -6.33 11.53 -3.36
CA LEU A 51 -5.20 11.93 -4.20
C LEU A 51 -5.43 13.29 -4.88
N ALA A 52 -6.65 13.54 -5.36
CA ALA A 52 -7.01 14.83 -5.95
C ALA A 52 -6.94 15.97 -4.92
N GLU A 53 -7.29 15.71 -3.66
CA GLU A 53 -7.17 16.67 -2.56
C GLU A 53 -5.69 16.96 -2.20
N VAL A 54 -4.84 15.93 -2.20
CA VAL A 54 -3.41 16.07 -1.87
C VAL A 54 -2.60 16.73 -2.99
N GLU A 55 -2.92 16.49 -4.27
CA GLU A 55 -2.22 17.13 -5.41
C GLU A 55 -2.61 18.61 -5.62
N GLY A 56 -3.71 19.07 -5.00
CA GLY A 56 -4.21 20.43 -5.12
C GLY A 56 -3.74 21.42 -4.05
N GLY A 57 -2.84 21.01 -3.14
CA GLY A 57 -2.36 21.81 -2.00
C GLY A 57 -1.00 22.47 -2.20
#